data_AF-A0A7X3RCX8-F1
#
_entry.id   AF-A0A7X3RCX8-F1
#
_cell.length_a   1.000
_cell.length_b   1.000
_cell.length_c   1.000
_cell.angle_alpha   90.00
_cell.angle_beta   90.00
_cell.angle_gamma   90.00
#
_symmetry.space_group_name_H-M   'P 1'
#
loop_
_entity.id
_entity.type
_entity.pdbx_description
1 polymer ?
#
loop_
_entity_poly.entity_id
_entity_poly.type
_entity_poly.pdbx_seq_one_letter_code
_entity_poly.pdbx_strand_id
1 'polypeptide(L)'
;MSENYKSEDPVPDESRSDELKSADFAIPLPDTTDWGEPDRGVRVKPADGRGILMRDCQIGRAGEVPEVAFDGHGLAQRGSVVDPGTPDFGFAIREKKLVWADNIADLYEQGKAGQWDATTDIPWDELPVLPDDLEQAVCQVMTFLIQNEYLAMYLPAKFMNRIDPQFSEVVLFLATQVMDEARHAEVFTKRALANGGGLQYVSAATEWSLRSLLAQDDYSNGSFLMHVLGEGT
;
A
#
# COMPACT_ATOMS: atom_id res chain seq x y z
N MET A 1 14.11 34.73 47.79
CA MET A 1 14.65 33.44 48.24
C MET A 1 14.71 32.54 47.02
N SER A 2 15.88 32.39 46.45
CA SER A 2 16.18 31.52 45.31
C SER A 2 16.79 30.24 45.85
N GLU A 3 16.07 29.12 45.78
CA GLU A 3 16.63 27.81 46.08
C GLU A 3 16.95 27.08 44.77
N ASN A 4 18.25 26.81 44.59
CA ASN A 4 18.81 25.99 43.53
C ASN A 4 18.42 24.53 43.74
N TYR A 5 17.69 23.93 42.82
CA TYR A 5 17.56 22.48 42.72
C TYR A 5 18.67 21.98 41.78
N LYS A 6 19.75 21.41 42.34
CA LYS A 6 20.67 20.56 41.57
C LYS A 6 20.12 19.15 41.62
N SER A 7 19.63 18.64 40.49
CA SER A 7 19.45 17.21 40.30
C SER A 7 20.82 16.59 40.02
N GLU A 8 21.28 15.71 40.91
CA GLU A 8 22.39 14.81 40.60
C GLU A 8 21.79 13.61 39.86
N ASP A 9 22.07 13.52 38.56
CA ASP A 9 21.73 12.32 37.79
C ASP A 9 22.58 11.14 38.29
N PRO A 10 21.99 9.95 38.51
CA PRO A 10 22.74 8.80 38.99
C PRO A 10 23.76 8.35 37.93
N VAL A 11 25.01 8.17 38.36
CA VAL A 11 26.08 7.59 37.54
C VAL A 11 25.65 6.17 37.10
N PRO A 12 25.73 5.82 35.80
CA PRO A 12 25.36 4.49 35.33
C PRO A 12 26.27 3.44 35.97
N ASP A 13 25.66 2.40 36.53
CA ASP A 13 26.38 1.25 37.07
C ASP A 13 27.01 0.45 35.91
N GLU A 14 28.30 0.69 35.66
CA GLU A 14 29.09 0.01 34.62
C GLU A 14 29.14 -1.51 34.82
N SER A 15 28.83 -2.04 36.01
CA SER A 15 28.84 -3.49 36.28
C SER A 15 27.72 -4.25 35.55
N ARG A 16 26.59 -3.60 35.24
CA ARG A 16 25.51 -4.20 34.43
C ARG A 16 25.87 -4.29 32.94
N SER A 17 26.88 -3.53 32.50
CA SER A 17 27.28 -3.51 31.08
C SER A 17 28.18 -4.68 30.69
N ASP A 18 28.82 -5.34 31.67
CA ASP A 18 29.71 -6.48 31.44
C ASP A 18 29.01 -7.84 31.57
N GLU A 19 27.91 -7.96 32.34
CA GLU A 19 27.07 -9.17 32.36
C GLU A 19 26.35 -9.43 31.02
N LEU A 20 26.11 -8.39 30.22
CA LEU A 20 25.44 -8.51 28.91
C LEU A 20 26.37 -8.96 27.77
N LYS A 21 27.69 -9.03 27.99
CA LYS A 21 28.69 -9.33 26.94
C LYS A 21 29.01 -10.83 26.78
N SER A 22 28.35 -11.74 27.50
CA SER A 22 28.71 -13.17 27.47
C SER A 22 27.54 -14.16 27.39
N ALA A 23 26.32 -13.68 27.16
CA ALA A 23 25.23 -14.58 26.81
C ALA A 23 25.15 -14.70 25.29
N ASP A 24 25.69 -15.79 24.75
CA ASP A 24 25.32 -16.29 23.42
C ASP A 24 23.81 -16.60 23.46
N PHE A 25 22.97 -15.58 23.26
CA PHE A 25 21.54 -15.73 23.02
C PHE A 25 21.34 -16.30 21.61
N ALA A 26 21.75 -17.56 21.42
CA ALA A 26 21.34 -18.32 20.25
C ALA A 26 19.86 -18.65 20.44
N ILE A 27 18.98 -17.89 19.78
CA ILE A 27 17.57 -18.26 19.65
C ILE A 27 17.56 -19.58 18.86
N PRO A 28 17.15 -20.72 19.46
CA PRO A 28 17.11 -21.97 18.73
C PRO A 28 16.13 -21.81 17.56
N LEU A 29 16.55 -22.24 16.37
CA LEU A 29 15.67 -22.29 15.22
C LEU A 29 14.52 -23.28 15.51
N PRO A 30 13.31 -23.01 15.02
CA PRO A 30 12.20 -23.94 15.18
C PRO A 30 12.51 -25.29 14.53
N ASP A 31 12.00 -26.37 15.11
CA ASP A 31 12.00 -27.67 14.45
C ASP A 31 11.01 -27.64 13.30
N THR A 32 11.52 -27.80 12.07
CA THR A 32 10.76 -27.69 10.82
C THR A 32 10.51 -29.05 10.17
N THR A 33 10.84 -30.15 10.85
CA THR A 33 10.79 -31.52 10.30
C THR A 33 9.42 -31.86 9.71
N ASP A 34 8.34 -31.36 10.31
CA ASP A 34 6.96 -31.65 9.93
C ASP A 34 6.28 -30.52 9.13
N TRP A 35 7.00 -29.46 8.75
CA TRP A 35 6.42 -28.33 8.02
C TRP A 35 6.32 -28.62 6.51
N GLY A 36 7.17 -29.51 6.00
CA GLY A 36 7.31 -29.84 4.59
C GLY A 36 8.64 -29.35 4.00
N GLU A 37 8.88 -29.66 2.72
CA GLU A 37 10.14 -29.31 2.05
C GLU A 37 10.00 -28.03 1.23
N PRO A 38 10.90 -27.04 1.37
CA PRO A 38 10.90 -25.82 0.56
C PRO A 38 11.37 -26.11 -0.87
N ASP A 39 10.95 -25.27 -1.81
CA ASP A 39 11.49 -25.34 -3.18
C ASP A 39 12.97 -24.93 -3.15
N ARG A 40 13.86 -25.87 -3.51
CA ARG A 40 15.31 -25.63 -3.56
C ARG A 40 15.78 -25.51 -5.00
N GLY A 41 16.82 -24.71 -5.22
CA GLY A 41 17.45 -24.55 -6.54
C GLY A 41 16.66 -23.71 -7.54
N VAL A 42 15.51 -23.17 -7.16
CA VAL A 42 14.73 -22.20 -7.94
C VAL A 42 15.52 -20.90 -8.09
N ARG A 43 15.71 -20.44 -9.33
CA ARG A 43 16.49 -19.23 -9.65
C ARG A 43 15.78 -18.42 -10.73
N VAL A 44 15.48 -17.16 -10.41
CA VAL A 44 15.07 -16.16 -11.39
C VAL A 44 16.32 -15.51 -11.96
N LYS A 45 16.39 -15.37 -13.28
CA LYS A 45 17.45 -14.60 -13.94
C LYS A 45 16.91 -13.22 -14.28
N PRO A 46 17.68 -12.14 -14.04
CA PRO A 46 17.31 -10.83 -14.53
C PRO A 46 17.11 -10.87 -16.06
N ALA A 47 16.04 -10.24 -16.55
CA ALA A 47 15.88 -9.98 -17.96
C ALA A 47 16.89 -8.90 -18.39
N ASP A 48 17.49 -9.06 -19.58
CA ASP A 48 18.49 -8.14 -20.11
C ASP A 48 18.02 -6.67 -20.02
N GLY A 49 18.74 -5.86 -19.26
CA GLY A 49 18.47 -4.43 -19.05
C GLY A 49 17.23 -4.07 -18.21
N ARG A 50 16.44 -5.04 -17.74
CA ARG A 50 15.18 -4.80 -17.00
C ARG A 50 15.15 -5.33 -15.57
N GLY A 51 16.22 -5.97 -15.11
CA GLY A 51 16.27 -6.54 -13.76
C GLY A 51 15.35 -7.76 -13.61
N ILE A 52 14.93 -8.06 -12.39
CA ILE A 52 13.98 -9.12 -12.09
C ILE A 52 12.60 -8.48 -11.92
N LEU A 53 11.66 -8.82 -12.82
CA LEU A 53 10.27 -8.37 -12.70
C LEU A 53 9.50 -9.30 -11.76
N MET A 54 8.45 -8.80 -11.13
CA MET A 54 7.60 -9.58 -10.23
C MET A 54 7.00 -10.81 -10.92
N ARG A 55 6.58 -10.65 -12.18
CA ARG A 55 6.10 -11.78 -12.98
C ARG A 55 7.16 -12.87 -13.21
N ASP A 56 8.44 -12.49 -13.27
CA ASP A 56 9.54 -13.44 -13.46
C ASP A 56 9.80 -14.26 -12.18
N CYS A 57 9.31 -13.79 -11.03
CA CYS A 57 9.36 -14.50 -9.75
C CYS A 57 8.25 -15.55 -9.58
N GLN A 58 7.28 -15.64 -10.51
CA GLN A 58 6.20 -16.63 -10.49
C GLN A 58 6.70 -18.01 -10.98
N ILE A 59 7.67 -18.58 -10.26
CA ILE A 59 8.31 -19.87 -10.60
C ILE A 59 8.25 -20.84 -9.43
N GLY A 60 8.21 -22.15 -9.72
CA GLY A 60 7.95 -23.17 -8.70
C GLY A 60 6.57 -22.99 -8.07
N ARG A 61 6.41 -23.37 -6.79
CA ARG A 61 5.15 -23.19 -6.05
C ARG A 61 4.73 -21.72 -5.90
N ALA A 62 5.65 -20.76 -6.02
CA ALA A 62 5.30 -19.34 -6.02
C ALA A 62 4.48 -18.93 -7.25
N GLY A 63 4.62 -19.65 -8.38
CA GLY A 63 3.83 -19.44 -9.59
C GLY A 63 2.48 -20.16 -9.60
N GLU A 64 2.23 -21.06 -8.64
CA GLU A 64 1.00 -21.84 -8.58
C GLU A 64 -0.11 -21.05 -7.86
N VAL A 65 -0.80 -20.17 -8.59
CA VAL A 65 -1.94 -19.41 -8.06
C VAL A 65 -3.13 -20.36 -7.81
N PRO A 66 -3.57 -20.56 -6.56
CA PRO A 66 -4.66 -21.50 -6.27
C PRO A 66 -6.00 -20.93 -6.73
N GLU A 67 -6.96 -21.79 -7.09
CA GLU A 67 -8.33 -21.34 -7.38
C GLU A 67 -9.06 -20.86 -6.11
N VAL A 68 -8.74 -21.47 -4.96
CA VAL A 68 -9.17 -21.06 -3.62
C VAL A 68 -7.95 -21.10 -2.69
N ALA A 69 -7.67 -20.00 -2.00
CA ALA A 69 -6.57 -19.91 -1.04
C ALA A 69 -6.72 -20.94 0.09
N PHE A 70 -5.62 -21.59 0.47
CA PHE A 70 -5.57 -22.65 1.47
C PHE A 70 -5.58 -22.07 2.90
N ASP A 71 -6.16 -22.80 3.85
CA ASP A 71 -6.15 -22.40 5.25
C ASP A 71 -4.74 -22.40 5.84
N GLY A 72 -4.52 -21.58 6.88
CA GLY A 72 -3.27 -21.61 7.64
C GLY A 72 -2.03 -21.10 6.89
N HIS A 73 -2.19 -20.34 5.80
CA HIS A 73 -1.06 -19.70 5.12
C HIS A 73 -0.65 -18.35 5.75
N GLY A 74 -1.57 -17.72 6.48
CA GLY A 74 -1.35 -16.42 7.13
C GLY A 74 -0.88 -15.35 6.13
N LEU A 75 0.17 -14.61 6.49
CA LEU A 75 0.82 -13.60 5.65
C LEU A 75 2.02 -14.12 4.85
N ALA A 76 2.23 -15.44 4.80
CA ALA A 76 3.36 -16.01 4.09
C ALA A 76 3.26 -15.71 2.59
N GLN A 77 4.42 -15.48 1.95
CA GLN A 77 4.49 -15.34 0.51
C GLN A 77 4.09 -16.67 -0.14
N ARG A 78 3.20 -16.64 -1.14
CA ARG A 78 2.78 -17.84 -1.88
C ARG A 78 4.01 -18.65 -2.32
N GLY A 79 3.96 -19.97 -2.08
CA GLY A 79 5.06 -20.91 -2.34
C GLY A 79 5.98 -21.17 -1.15
N SER A 80 5.82 -20.43 -0.05
CA SER A 80 6.51 -20.71 1.21
C SER A 80 6.02 -22.03 1.84
N VAL A 81 6.92 -22.73 2.53
CA VAL A 81 6.54 -23.76 3.51
C VAL A 81 6.17 -23.06 4.80
N VAL A 82 4.99 -23.38 5.32
CA VAL A 82 4.39 -22.67 6.46
C VAL A 82 4.24 -23.64 7.63
N ASP A 83 4.49 -23.14 8.85
CA ASP A 83 4.26 -23.88 10.08
C ASP A 83 2.79 -24.34 10.15
N PRO A 84 2.49 -25.65 10.33
CA PRO A 84 1.13 -26.14 10.50
C PRO A 84 0.36 -25.49 11.67
N GLY A 85 1.07 -24.89 12.64
CA GLY A 85 0.49 -24.11 13.74
C GLY A 85 0.10 -22.67 13.39
N THR A 86 0.27 -22.25 12.12
CA THR A 86 -0.07 -20.89 11.69
C THR A 86 -1.55 -20.62 11.90
N PRO A 87 -1.92 -19.54 12.62
CA PRO A 87 -3.32 -19.24 12.90
C PRO A 87 -4.07 -18.85 11.63
N ASP A 88 -5.39 -18.94 11.68
CA ASP A 88 -6.25 -18.33 10.67
C ASP A 88 -6.30 -16.80 10.87
N PHE A 89 -6.06 -16.07 9.77
CA PHE A 89 -6.10 -14.61 9.74
C PHE A 89 -7.48 -14.08 9.35
N GLY A 90 -8.41 -14.95 8.94
CA GLY A 90 -9.80 -14.59 8.67
C GLY A 90 -10.00 -13.77 7.39
N PHE A 91 -9.14 -13.93 6.38
CA PHE A 91 -9.30 -13.25 5.09
C PHE A 91 -10.64 -13.63 4.46
N ALA A 92 -11.44 -12.62 4.09
CA ALA A 92 -12.78 -12.83 3.58
C ALA A 92 -12.82 -13.17 2.07
N ILE A 93 -11.80 -12.75 1.32
CA ILE A 93 -11.74 -12.90 -0.13
C ILE A 93 -10.64 -13.90 -0.47
N ARG A 94 -11.06 -15.14 -0.77
CA ARG A 94 -10.18 -16.30 -0.91
C ARG A 94 -10.31 -17.03 -2.24
N GLU A 95 -11.26 -16.66 -3.09
CA GLU A 95 -11.45 -17.27 -4.41
C GLU A 95 -10.81 -16.42 -5.50
N LYS A 96 -9.97 -17.05 -6.33
CA LYS A 96 -9.24 -16.39 -7.43
C LYS A 96 -10.16 -15.63 -8.37
N LYS A 97 -11.30 -16.23 -8.73
CA LYS A 97 -12.30 -15.66 -9.65
C LYS A 97 -12.86 -14.30 -9.22
N LEU A 98 -12.71 -13.92 -7.95
CA LEU A 98 -13.21 -12.65 -7.43
C LEU A 98 -12.24 -11.48 -7.62
N VAL A 99 -10.94 -11.76 -7.78
CA VAL A 99 -9.88 -10.74 -7.68
C VAL A 99 -8.85 -10.81 -8.80
N TRP A 100 -8.77 -11.93 -9.51
CA TRP A 100 -7.67 -12.20 -10.41
C TRP A 100 -7.88 -11.65 -11.82
N ALA A 101 -6.80 -11.13 -12.41
CA ALA A 101 -6.69 -10.83 -13.83
C ALA A 101 -5.34 -11.32 -14.35
N ASP A 102 -5.30 -11.90 -15.56
CA ASP A 102 -4.08 -12.55 -16.10
C ASP A 102 -2.92 -11.57 -16.33
N ASN A 103 -3.20 -10.29 -16.51
CA ASN A 103 -2.22 -9.24 -16.73
C ASN A 103 -1.82 -8.48 -15.45
N ILE A 104 -2.27 -8.89 -14.26
CA ILE A 104 -2.11 -8.09 -13.04
C ILE A 104 -0.64 -7.87 -12.64
N ALA A 105 0.22 -8.85 -12.90
CA ALA A 105 1.65 -8.70 -12.65
C ALA A 105 2.29 -7.67 -13.59
N ASP A 106 1.82 -7.57 -14.83
CA ASP A 106 2.27 -6.55 -15.77
C ASP A 106 1.75 -5.16 -15.37
N LEU A 107 0.51 -5.07 -14.85
CA LEU A 107 -0.04 -3.82 -14.32
C LEU A 107 0.75 -3.33 -13.10
N TYR A 108 1.17 -4.23 -12.21
CA TYR A 108 2.05 -3.89 -11.10
C TYR A 108 3.41 -3.33 -11.57
N GLU A 109 4.03 -3.96 -12.58
CA GLU A 109 5.27 -3.42 -13.16
C GLU A 109 5.07 -2.05 -13.82
N GLN A 110 3.96 -1.86 -14.54
CA GLN A 110 3.61 -0.56 -15.12
C GLN A 110 3.40 0.52 -14.06
N GLY A 111 2.67 0.20 -12.98
CA GLY A 111 2.44 1.11 -11.87
C GLY A 111 3.75 1.59 -11.25
N LYS A 112 4.71 0.68 -11.01
CA LYS A 112 6.04 1.06 -10.50
C LYS A 112 6.87 1.90 -11.47
N ALA A 113 6.79 1.62 -12.77
CA ALA A 113 7.64 2.27 -13.76
C ALA A 113 7.25 3.73 -14.03
N GLY A 114 5.97 4.07 -13.87
CA GLY A 114 5.42 5.42 -14.16
C GLY A 114 5.39 6.38 -12.97
N GLN A 115 6.19 6.14 -11.92
CA GLN A 115 6.18 6.96 -10.72
C GLN A 115 6.83 8.34 -10.94
N TRP A 116 6.30 9.34 -10.26
CA TRP A 116 6.76 10.75 -10.31
C TRP A 116 6.61 11.40 -8.93
N ASP A 117 7.40 12.42 -8.66
CA ASP A 117 7.46 13.16 -7.39
C ASP A 117 6.76 14.51 -7.51
N ALA A 118 5.68 14.70 -6.76
CA ALA A 118 4.89 15.93 -6.82
C ALA A 118 5.60 17.17 -6.26
N THR A 119 6.76 17.03 -5.63
CA THR A 119 7.55 18.18 -5.14
C THR A 119 8.52 18.67 -6.19
N THR A 120 9.16 17.75 -6.91
CA THR A 120 10.35 18.03 -7.72
C THR A 120 10.14 17.87 -9.22
N ASP A 121 9.19 17.04 -9.66
CA ASP A 121 8.92 16.83 -11.09
C ASP A 121 7.96 17.88 -11.69
N ILE A 122 7.35 18.73 -10.85
CA ILE A 122 6.50 19.84 -11.27
C ILE A 122 7.24 21.17 -11.00
N PRO A 123 7.41 22.04 -12.02
CA PRO A 123 8.05 23.34 -11.85
C PRO A 123 7.06 24.34 -11.23
N TRP A 124 6.83 24.23 -9.92
CA TRP A 124 5.85 25.04 -9.19
C TRP A 124 6.12 26.56 -9.28
N ASP A 125 7.38 26.95 -9.43
CA ASP A 125 7.83 28.34 -9.59
C ASP A 125 7.56 28.91 -10.99
N GLU A 126 7.27 28.06 -11.97
CA GLU A 126 6.91 28.45 -13.34
C GLU A 126 5.39 28.53 -13.56
N LEU A 127 4.58 28.38 -12.50
CA LEU A 127 3.13 28.47 -12.62
C LEU A 127 2.68 29.85 -13.13
N PRO A 128 1.84 29.90 -14.19
CA PRO A 128 1.34 31.17 -14.68
C PRO A 128 0.33 31.77 -13.70
N VAL A 129 0.35 33.09 -13.58
CA VAL A 129 -0.72 33.84 -12.91
C VAL A 129 -1.97 33.77 -13.78
N LEU A 130 -3.05 33.23 -13.21
CA LEU A 130 -4.36 33.15 -13.86
C LEU A 130 -5.23 34.34 -13.45
N PRO A 131 -6.23 34.73 -14.26
CA PRO A 131 -7.31 35.60 -13.82
C PRO A 131 -8.00 35.05 -12.56
N ASP A 132 -8.41 35.92 -11.64
CA ASP A 132 -8.92 35.54 -10.32
C ASP A 132 -10.10 34.54 -10.38
N ASP A 133 -11.03 34.72 -11.32
CA ASP A 133 -12.18 33.84 -11.51
C ASP A 133 -11.77 32.44 -11.99
N LEU A 134 -10.78 32.38 -12.89
CA LEU A 134 -10.21 31.13 -13.36
C LEU A 134 -9.40 30.42 -12.26
N GLU A 135 -8.60 31.16 -11.48
CA GLU A 135 -7.83 30.59 -10.38
C GLU A 135 -8.75 29.99 -9.31
N GLN A 136 -9.84 30.69 -8.96
CA GLN A 136 -10.87 30.15 -8.06
C GLN A 136 -11.54 28.89 -8.62
N ALA A 137 -11.87 28.88 -9.92
CA ALA A 137 -12.46 27.70 -10.56
C ALA A 137 -11.50 26.50 -10.53
N VAL A 138 -10.22 26.70 -10.85
CA VAL A 138 -9.19 25.66 -10.74
C VAL A 138 -9.11 25.14 -9.31
N CYS A 139 -9.00 26.03 -8.33
CA CYS A 139 -8.94 25.65 -6.92
C CYS A 139 -10.18 24.85 -6.46
N GLN A 140 -11.37 25.18 -7.00
CA GLN A 140 -12.61 24.48 -6.70
C GLN A 140 -12.61 23.07 -7.29
N VAL A 141 -12.11 22.90 -8.51
CA VAL A 141 -11.92 21.59 -9.13
C VAL A 141 -10.89 20.77 -8.34
N MET A 142 -9.75 21.34 -7.97
CA MET A 142 -8.74 20.63 -7.16
C MET A 142 -9.31 20.19 -5.82
N THR A 143 -10.08 21.05 -5.14
CA THR A 143 -10.74 20.71 -3.87
C THR A 143 -11.74 19.58 -4.02
N PHE A 144 -12.45 19.52 -5.14
CA PHE A 144 -13.32 18.40 -5.47
C PHE A 144 -12.53 17.12 -5.73
N LEU A 145 -11.48 17.17 -6.56
CA LEU A 145 -10.67 16.01 -6.90
C LEU A 145 -10.01 15.40 -5.67
N ILE A 146 -9.47 16.20 -4.75
CA ILE A 146 -8.87 15.71 -3.48
C ILE A 146 -9.82 14.74 -2.73
N GLN A 147 -11.12 15.06 -2.66
CA GLN A 147 -12.09 14.18 -1.99
C GLN A 147 -12.28 12.85 -2.73
N ASN A 148 -12.26 12.87 -4.06
CA ASN A 148 -12.36 11.68 -4.89
C ASN A 148 -11.09 10.83 -4.76
N GLU A 149 -9.91 11.45 -4.71
CA GLU A 149 -8.65 10.73 -4.50
C GLU A 149 -8.58 10.05 -3.13
N TYR A 150 -9.11 10.68 -2.07
CA TYR A 150 -9.24 10.01 -0.79
C TYR A 150 -10.15 8.78 -0.85
N LEU A 151 -11.28 8.85 -1.56
CA LEU A 151 -12.13 7.68 -1.76
C LEU A 151 -11.41 6.59 -2.57
N ALA A 152 -10.76 6.97 -3.66
CA ALA A 152 -9.99 6.09 -4.53
C ALA A 152 -8.81 5.44 -3.82
N MET A 153 -8.26 6.09 -2.80
CA MET A 153 -7.27 5.52 -1.90
C MET A 153 -7.89 4.56 -0.87
N TYR A 154 -8.96 4.99 -0.18
CA TYR A 154 -9.52 4.23 0.94
C TYR A 154 -10.19 2.94 0.49
N LEU A 155 -10.80 2.89 -0.69
CA LEU A 155 -11.49 1.69 -1.12
C LEU A 155 -10.57 0.49 -1.41
N PRO A 156 -9.51 0.60 -2.24
CA PRO A 156 -8.55 -0.49 -2.40
C PRO A 156 -7.87 -0.83 -1.08
N ALA A 157 -7.54 0.15 -0.23
CA ALA A 157 -6.99 -0.11 1.10
C ALA A 157 -7.95 -0.92 2.00
N LYS A 158 -9.25 -0.60 1.99
CA LYS A 158 -10.30 -1.32 2.73
C LYS A 158 -10.41 -2.79 2.32
N PHE A 159 -10.16 -3.10 1.05
CA PHE A 159 -10.28 -4.46 0.54
C PHE A 159 -8.97 -5.24 0.59
N MET A 160 -7.83 -4.57 0.50
CA MET A 160 -6.51 -5.21 0.52
C MET A 160 -6.30 -6.10 1.74
N ASN A 161 -6.73 -5.66 2.93
CA ASN A 161 -6.62 -6.48 4.16
C ASN A 161 -7.63 -7.63 4.26
N ARG A 162 -8.55 -7.75 3.29
CA ARG A 162 -9.54 -8.83 3.19
C ARG A 162 -9.17 -9.87 2.15
N ILE A 163 -8.25 -9.55 1.25
CA ILE A 163 -7.76 -10.44 0.18
C ILE A 163 -6.65 -11.32 0.75
N ASP A 164 -6.76 -12.62 0.49
CA ASP A 164 -5.72 -13.56 0.90
C ASP A 164 -4.40 -13.27 0.16
N PRO A 165 -3.25 -13.16 0.86
CA PRO A 165 -1.96 -12.85 0.27
C PRO A 165 -1.41 -13.96 -0.65
N GLN A 166 -2.07 -15.12 -0.71
CA GLN A 166 -1.86 -16.08 -1.79
C GLN A 166 -2.27 -15.53 -3.17
N PHE A 167 -2.96 -14.40 -3.26
CA PHE A 167 -3.11 -13.61 -4.49
C PHE A 167 -2.15 -12.42 -4.48
N SER A 168 -0.85 -12.69 -4.26
CA SER A 168 0.16 -11.67 -3.94
C SER A 168 0.20 -10.53 -4.96
N GLU A 169 0.07 -10.82 -6.24
CA GLU A 169 0.07 -9.82 -7.31
C GLU A 169 -1.07 -8.81 -7.18
N VAL A 170 -2.25 -9.27 -6.73
CA VAL A 170 -3.41 -8.41 -6.49
C VAL A 170 -3.08 -7.43 -5.37
N VAL A 171 -2.59 -7.94 -4.24
CA VAL A 171 -2.26 -7.12 -3.07
C VAL A 171 -1.18 -6.09 -3.42
N LEU A 172 -0.15 -6.50 -4.18
CA LEU A 172 0.92 -5.61 -4.64
C LEU A 172 0.42 -4.54 -5.61
N PHE A 173 -0.45 -4.89 -6.55
CA PHE A 173 -1.04 -3.93 -7.48
C PHE A 173 -1.97 -2.93 -6.80
N LEU A 174 -2.84 -3.39 -5.88
CA LEU A 174 -3.69 -2.48 -5.11
C LEU A 174 -2.86 -1.51 -4.26
N ALA A 175 -1.70 -1.96 -3.75
CA ALA A 175 -0.79 -1.07 -3.02
C ALA A 175 -0.17 0.02 -3.91
N THR A 176 0.09 -0.27 -5.19
CA THR A 176 0.52 0.79 -6.12
C THR A 176 -0.59 1.81 -6.36
N GLN A 177 -1.85 1.38 -6.49
CA GLN A 177 -2.98 2.32 -6.63
C GLN A 177 -3.12 3.22 -5.40
N VAL A 178 -3.07 2.66 -4.19
CA VAL A 178 -3.12 3.45 -2.94
C VAL A 178 -2.05 4.54 -2.92
N MET A 179 -0.84 4.21 -3.39
CA MET A 179 0.26 5.16 -3.45
C MET A 179 0.08 6.22 -4.55
N ASP A 180 -0.49 5.84 -5.69
CA ASP A 180 -0.81 6.78 -6.78
C ASP A 180 -1.83 7.83 -6.33
N GLU A 181 -2.92 7.41 -5.67
CA GLU A 181 -3.95 8.35 -5.19
C GLU A 181 -3.45 9.26 -4.06
N ALA A 182 -2.44 8.82 -3.31
CA ALA A 182 -1.77 9.68 -2.33
C ALA A 182 -1.04 10.84 -3.02
N ARG A 183 -0.36 10.57 -4.14
CA ARG A 183 0.32 11.60 -4.94
C ARG A 183 -0.65 12.49 -5.67
N HIS A 184 -1.78 11.96 -6.13
CA HIS A 184 -2.85 12.76 -6.72
C HIS A 184 -3.46 13.73 -5.70
N ALA A 185 -3.80 13.25 -4.50
CA ALA A 185 -4.28 14.11 -3.43
C ALA A 185 -3.24 15.20 -3.06
N GLU A 186 -1.97 14.84 -3.01
CA GLU A 186 -0.87 15.79 -2.77
C GLU A 186 -0.77 16.86 -3.86
N VAL A 187 -0.74 16.49 -5.15
CA VAL A 187 -0.57 17.45 -6.24
C VAL A 187 -1.75 18.40 -6.37
N PHE A 188 -2.97 17.92 -6.16
CA PHE A 188 -4.15 18.77 -6.20
C PHE A 188 -4.18 19.73 -5.02
N THR A 189 -3.75 19.28 -3.83
CA THR A 189 -3.59 20.15 -2.66
C THR A 189 -2.55 21.24 -2.95
N LYS A 190 -1.38 20.87 -3.48
CA LYS A 190 -0.34 21.83 -3.87
C LYS A 190 -0.85 22.82 -4.92
N ARG A 191 -1.50 22.33 -5.98
CA ARG A 191 -2.02 23.20 -7.05
C ARG A 191 -3.06 24.18 -6.53
N ALA A 192 -3.98 23.77 -5.64
CA ALA A 192 -4.97 24.67 -5.05
C ALA A 192 -4.33 25.80 -4.21
N LEU A 193 -3.14 25.57 -3.65
CA LEU A 193 -2.46 26.53 -2.77
C LEU A 193 -1.40 27.37 -3.48
N ALA A 194 -0.80 26.87 -4.56
CA ALA A 194 0.41 27.44 -5.16
C ALA A 194 0.24 28.87 -5.70
N ASN A 195 -0.94 29.20 -6.25
CA ASN A 195 -1.26 30.54 -6.78
C ASN A 195 -2.09 31.39 -5.80
N GLY A 196 -2.24 30.96 -4.53
CA GLY A 196 -2.94 31.72 -3.50
C GLY A 196 -4.47 31.64 -3.53
N GLY A 197 -5.06 30.79 -4.39
CA GLY A 197 -6.52 30.61 -4.44
C GLY A 197 -7.10 29.90 -3.22
N GLY A 198 -6.38 28.92 -2.66
CA GLY A 198 -6.79 28.21 -1.44
C GLY A 198 -7.70 27.01 -1.71
N LEU A 199 -7.91 26.17 -0.70
CA LEU A 199 -8.95 25.13 -0.74
C LEU A 199 -10.34 25.79 -0.71
N GLN A 200 -11.25 25.29 -1.54
CA GLN A 200 -12.57 25.88 -1.80
C GLN A 200 -13.69 25.09 -1.11
N TYR A 201 -14.91 25.15 -1.66
CA TYR A 201 -16.10 24.60 -1.05
C TYR A 201 -16.20 23.09 -1.24
N VAL A 202 -16.72 22.44 -0.21
CA VAL A 202 -17.16 21.03 -0.23
C VAL A 202 -18.66 21.01 -0.05
N SER A 203 -19.37 20.25 -0.89
CA SER A 203 -20.82 20.12 -0.79
C SER A 203 -21.20 18.86 -0.02
N ALA A 204 -22.18 18.98 0.87
CA ALA A 204 -22.72 17.82 1.60
C ALA A 204 -23.26 16.74 0.64
N ALA A 205 -23.79 17.13 -0.52
CA ALA A 205 -24.25 16.19 -1.54
C ALA A 205 -23.12 15.31 -2.08
N THR A 206 -21.93 15.90 -2.33
CA THR A 206 -20.74 15.15 -2.74
C THR A 206 -20.30 14.19 -1.63
N GLU A 207 -20.20 14.68 -0.40
CA GLU A 207 -19.84 13.84 0.76
C GLU A 207 -20.80 12.66 0.96
N TRP A 208 -22.12 12.87 0.79
CA TRP A 208 -23.10 11.78 0.82
C TRP A 208 -22.89 10.76 -0.30
N SER A 209 -22.55 11.21 -1.50
CA SER A 209 -22.20 10.35 -2.63
C SER A 209 -20.96 9.50 -2.32
N LEU A 210 -19.86 10.13 -1.90
CA LEU A 210 -18.62 9.44 -1.55
C LEU A 210 -18.81 8.44 -0.40
N ARG A 211 -19.59 8.82 0.63
CA ARG A 211 -19.95 7.92 1.73
C ARG A 211 -20.67 6.66 1.23
N SER A 212 -21.58 6.81 0.27
CA SER A 212 -22.33 5.67 -0.28
C SER A 212 -21.44 4.66 -1.02
N LEU A 213 -20.37 5.15 -1.65
CA LEU A 213 -19.35 4.34 -2.30
C LEU A 213 -18.44 3.66 -1.27
N LEU A 214 -17.97 4.41 -0.27
CA LEU A 214 -17.10 3.86 0.78
C LEU A 214 -17.81 2.81 1.66
N ALA A 215 -19.12 2.93 1.81
CA ALA A 215 -19.96 1.98 2.55
C ALA A 215 -20.14 0.63 1.83
N GLN A 216 -19.66 0.45 0.60
CA GLN A 216 -19.75 -0.84 -0.08
C GLN A 216 -18.84 -1.88 0.59
N ASP A 217 -19.44 -2.98 1.06
CA ASP A 217 -18.72 -4.07 1.73
C ASP A 217 -18.42 -5.26 0.81
N ASP A 218 -19.01 -5.26 -0.40
CA ASP A 218 -18.70 -6.23 -1.45
C ASP A 218 -17.59 -5.68 -2.35
N TYR A 219 -16.54 -6.47 -2.55
CA TYR A 219 -15.38 -6.07 -3.34
C TYR A 219 -15.74 -5.83 -4.80
N SER A 220 -16.55 -6.73 -5.40
CA SER A 220 -16.89 -6.64 -6.81
C SER A 220 -17.69 -5.37 -7.11
N ASN A 221 -18.68 -5.07 -6.26
CA ASN A 221 -19.46 -3.84 -6.36
C ASN A 221 -18.61 -2.60 -6.09
N GLY A 222 -17.77 -2.63 -5.05
CA GLY A 222 -16.88 -1.52 -4.72
C GLY A 222 -15.90 -1.21 -5.86
N SER A 223 -15.19 -2.22 -6.34
CA SER A 223 -14.23 -2.11 -7.45
C SER A 223 -14.94 -1.67 -8.73
N PHE A 224 -16.08 -2.26 -9.10
CA PHE A 224 -16.85 -1.83 -10.27
C PHE A 224 -17.26 -0.36 -10.19
N LEU A 225 -17.84 0.05 -9.06
CA LEU A 225 -18.29 1.43 -8.89
C LEU A 225 -17.13 2.41 -8.93
N MET A 226 -15.97 2.07 -8.38
CA MET A 226 -14.77 2.92 -8.49
C MET A 226 -14.25 3.02 -9.92
N HIS A 227 -14.03 1.90 -10.60
CA HIS A 227 -13.47 1.94 -11.95
C HIS A 227 -14.42 2.61 -12.96
N VAL A 228 -15.74 2.50 -12.75
CA VAL A 228 -16.73 3.11 -13.65
C VAL A 228 -17.08 4.56 -13.29
N LEU A 229 -17.29 4.86 -12.00
CA LEU A 229 -17.76 6.18 -11.56
C LEU A 229 -16.64 7.09 -11.05
N GLY A 230 -15.52 6.52 -10.61
CA GLY A 230 -14.35 7.25 -10.09
C GLY A 230 -13.26 7.43 -11.13
N GLU A 231 -12.86 6.36 -11.83
CA GLU A 231 -11.75 6.39 -12.80
C GLU A 231 -12.21 6.57 -14.26
N GLY A 232 -13.48 6.30 -14.57
CA GLY A 232 -14.01 6.19 -15.93
C GLY A 232 -14.74 7.43 -16.50
N THR A 233 -14.76 8.55 -15.77
CA THR A 233 -15.46 9.80 -16.14
C THR A 233 -14.50 10.90 -16.54
#